data_AF-A0A382QYC4-F1
#
_entry.id   AF-A0A382QYC4-F1
#
_cell.length_a   1.000
_cell.length_b   1.000
_cell.length_c   1.000
_cell.angle_alpha   90.00
_cell.angle_beta   90.00
_cell.angle_gamma   90.00
#
_symmetry.space_group_name_H-M   'P 1'
#
loop_
_entity.id
_entity.type
_entity.pdbx_description
1 polymer ?
#
loop_
_entity_poly.entity_id
_entity_poly.type
_entity_poly.pdbx_seq_one_letter_code
_entity_poly.pdbx_strand_id
1 'polypeptide(L)' 'MSIEENKAIARRYFLEVWNETNLDLIDDLLDPGYVRLGGRQIYGVPITPDVQ' A
#
# COMPACT_ATOMS: atom_id res chain seq x y z
N MET A 1 -5.94 14.56 -13.69
CA MET A 1 -4.61 13.95 -13.87
C MET A 1 -4.59 13.18 -15.17
N SER A 2 -3.49 13.28 -15.90
CA SER A 2 -3.14 12.42 -17.02
C SER A 2 -2.79 11.01 -16.54
N ILE A 3 -2.71 10.08 -17.49
CA ILE A 3 -2.26 8.71 -17.22
C ILE A 3 -0.84 8.70 -16.63
N GLU A 4 0.06 9.54 -17.14
CA GLU A 4 1.45 9.57 -16.67
C GLU A 4 1.58 10.14 -15.26
N GLU A 5 0.78 11.15 -14.91
CA GLU A 5 0.71 11.67 -13.54
C GLU A 5 0.23 10.59 -12.56
N ASN A 6 -0.82 9.83 -12.92
CA ASN A 6 -1.30 8.72 -12.10
C ASN A 6 -0.22 7.64 -11.89
N LYS A 7 0.53 7.31 -12.94
CA LYS A 7 1.63 6.34 -12.85
C LYS A 7 2.76 6.84 -11.96
N ALA A 8 3.08 8.14 -11.99
CA ALA A 8 4.10 8.72 -11.13
C ALA A 8 3.71 8.57 -9.65
N ILE A 9 2.47 8.87 -9.30
CA ILE A 9 1.92 8.70 -7.94
C ILE A 9 2.00 7.22 -7.52
N ALA A 10 1.56 6.30 -8.37
CA ALA A 10 1.60 4.87 -8.06
C ALA A 10 3.03 4.36 -7.81
N ARG A 11 4.00 4.79 -8.63
CA ARG A 11 5.41 4.41 -8.44
C ARG A 11 5.96 4.91 -7.12
N ARG A 12 5.68 6.17 -6.75
CA ARG A 12 6.12 6.77 -5.49
C ARG A 12 5.59 6.00 -4.28
N TYR A 13 4.31 5.64 -4.32
CA TYR A 13 3.72 4.80 -3.28
C TYR A 13 4.42 3.43 -3.15
N PHE A 14 4.68 2.72 -4.25
CA PHE A 14 5.32 1.40 -4.14
C PHE A 14 6.81 1.46 -3.78
N LEU A 15 7.56 2.45 -4.27
CA LEU A 15 8.99 2.51 -4.04
C LEU A 15 9.31 3.11 -2.67
N GLU A 16 8.74 4.27 -2.35
CA GLU A 16 9.13 5.02 -1.15
C GLU A 16 8.31 4.58 0.07
N VAL A 17 6.98 4.50 -0.06
CA VAL A 17 6.14 4.10 1.07
C VAL A 17 6.29 2.60 1.35
N TRP A 18 6.12 1.75 0.34
CA TRP A 18 6.05 0.31 0.54
C TRP A 18 7.43 -0.34 0.71
N ASN A 19 8.40 -0.06 -0.16
CA ASN A 19 9.70 -0.73 -0.08
C ASN A 19 10.62 -0.08 0.98
N GLU A 20 10.61 1.24 1.11
CA GLU A 20 11.51 1.97 2.02
C GLU A 20 10.88 2.27 3.38
N THR A 21 9.59 1.95 3.58
CA THR A 21 8.86 2.26 4.82
C THR A 21 8.85 3.76 5.14
N ASN A 22 8.84 4.61 4.11
CA ASN A 22 8.71 6.06 4.27
C ASN A 22 7.25 6.44 4.52
N LEU A 23 6.81 6.32 5.78
CA LEU A 23 5.42 6.53 6.18
C LEU A 23 5.00 8.01 6.19
N ASP A 24 5.95 8.94 6.20
CA ASP A 24 5.68 10.38 6.17
C ASP A 24 4.91 10.79 4.91
N LEU A 25 4.95 9.97 3.85
CA LEU A 25 4.28 10.22 2.57
C LEU A 25 2.85 9.68 2.49
N ILE A 26 2.37 8.96 3.52
CA ILE A 26 1.04 8.34 3.49
C ILE A 26 -0.06 9.41 3.39
N ASP A 27 0.00 10.43 4.24
CA ASP A 27 -1.02 11.49 4.32
C ASP A 27 -1.06 12.36 3.06
N ASP A 28 0.06 12.41 2.31
CA ASP A 28 0.17 13.13 1.04
C ASP A 28 -0.35 12.33 -0.17
N LEU A 29 -0.20 11.01 -0.13
CA LEU A 29 -0.48 10.14 -1.28
C LEU A 29 -1.84 9.45 -1.22
N LEU A 30 -2.37 9.22 -0.01
CA LEU A 30 -3.61 8.50 0.21
C LEU A 30 -4.68 9.41 0.80
N ASP A 31 -5.88 9.28 0.25
CA ASP A 31 -7.06 9.87 0.86
C ASP A 31 -7.37 9.20 2.21
N PRO A 32 -7.83 9.93 3.24
CA PRO A 32 -8.24 9.33 4.52
C PRO A 32 -9.31 8.23 4.38
N GLY A 33 -10.12 8.27 3.32
CA GLY A 33 -11.10 7.25 2.96
C GLY A 33 -10.56 6.13 2.06
N TYR A 34 -9.24 6.02 1.89
CA TYR A 34 -8.62 5.00 1.04
C TYR A 34 -9.04 3.58 1.44
N VAL A 35 -9.52 2.81 0.45
CA VAL A 35 -9.94 1.42 0.63
C VAL A 35 -8.94 0.48 -0.04
N ARG A 36 -8.25 -0.35 0.75
CA ARG A 36 -7.39 -1.42 0.24
C ARG A 36 -8.22 -2.64 -0.16
N LEU A 37 -8.65 -2.70 -1.41
CA LEU A 37 -9.30 -3.87 -2.01
C LEU A 37 -8.24 -4.90 -2.45
N GLY A 38 -7.78 -5.72 -1.51
CA GLY A 38 -6.78 -6.76 -1.83
C GLY A 38 -6.24 -7.53 -0.63
N GLY A 39 -6.28 -6.95 0.57
CA GLY A 39 -5.79 -7.60 1.79
C GLY A 39 -6.59 -8.84 2.24
N ARG A 40 -7.76 -9.10 1.64
CA ARG A 40 -8.63 -10.23 2.03
C ARG A 40 -8.23 -11.57 1.39
N GLN A 41 -7.35 -11.58 0.39
CA GLN A 41 -7.03 -12.81 -0.38
C GLN A 41 -5.52 -13.13 -0.47
N ILE A 42 -4.61 -12.22 -0.13
CA ILE A 42 -3.15 -12.48 -0.25
C ILE A 42 -2.60 -13.38 0.88
N TYR A 43 -3.42 -13.66 1.89
CA TYR A 43 -3.18 -14.69 2.90
C TYR A 43 -4.29 -15.76 2.85
N GLY A 44 -4.42 -16.43 1.70
CA GLY A 44 -5.09 -17.74 1.63
C GLY A 44 -4.33 -18.86 2.37
N VAL A 45 -3.25 -18.50 3.06
CA VAL A 45 -2.57 -19.34 4.05
C VAL A 45 -3.13 -18.93 5.42
N PRO A 46 -3.60 -19.87 6.26
CA PRO A 46 -3.87 -19.56 7.66
C PRO A 46 -2.58 -18.97 8.24
N ILE A 47 -2.66 -17.79 8.85
CA ILE A 47 -1.64 -17.39 9.82
C ILE A 47 -1.69 -18.46 10.92
N THR A 48 -0.80 -19.46 10.86
CA THR A 48 -0.65 -20.39 11.97
C THR A 48 -0.32 -19.53 13.19
N PRO A 49 -1.07 -19.61 14.29
CA PRO A 49 -0.65 -19.00 15.53
C PRO A 49 0.41 -19.90 16.14
N ASP A 50 1.62 -19.90 15.60
CA ASP A 50 2.74 -20.60 16.22
C ASP A 50 3.48 -19.61 17.13
N VAL A 51 2.93 -19.31 18.32
CA VAL A 51 3.70 -19.20 19.59
C VAL A 51 2.73 -19.33 20.80
N GLN A 52 2.52 -20.55 21.30
CA GLN A 52 2.99 -21.05 22.61
C GLN A 52 2.76 -22.55 22.73
#